data_AF-A0A2D6YHS5-F1
#
_entry.id   AF-A0A2D6YHS5-F1
#
_cell.length_a   1.000
_cell.length_b   1.000
_cell.length_c   1.000
_cell.angle_alpha   90.00
_cell.angle_beta   90.00
_cell.angle_gamma   90.00
#
_symmetry.space_group_name_H-M   'P 1'
#
loop_
_entity.id
_entity.type
_entity.pdbx_description
1 polymer ?
#
loop_
_entity_poly.entity_id
_entity_poly.type
_entity_poly.pdbx_seq_one_letter_code
_entity_poly.pdbx_strand_id
1 'polypeptide(L)'
;MKHKFLLPLALMFLLLPVTIQAKEDDFEEEVAFLEIIQGYYNLIESTHNLHSNPESAMILHLFTIQEIYKERGEAQRAIAFLEETLKRTGNPTIRSVIYSMLAELNEETGDPQKCLELLQTGLDEALSRLQ
;
A
#
# COMPACT_ATOMS: atom_id res chain seq x y z
N MET A 1 -1.16 11.84 -68.63
CA MET A 1 -1.40 11.72 -67.18
C MET A 1 -2.44 12.75 -66.76
N LYS A 2 -3.70 12.33 -66.58
CA LYS A 2 -4.81 13.15 -66.10
C LYS A 2 -5.54 12.33 -65.03
N HIS A 3 -5.61 12.85 -63.81
CA HIS A 3 -6.37 12.29 -62.71
C HIS A 3 -7.86 12.27 -63.06
N LYS A 4 -8.46 11.09 -63.18
CA LYS A 4 -9.90 10.89 -63.31
C LYS A 4 -10.28 9.55 -62.68
N PHE A 5 -10.33 9.46 -61.36
CA PHE A 5 -11.11 8.46 -60.62
C PHE A 5 -11.33 8.98 -59.20
N LEU A 6 -12.12 10.06 -59.09
CA LEU A 6 -12.77 10.46 -57.85
C LEU A 6 -14.28 10.32 -58.09
N LEU A 7 -14.93 9.66 -57.13
CA LEU A 7 -16.33 9.22 -57.06
C LEU A 7 -16.64 7.95 -57.87
N PRO A 8 -17.02 6.83 -57.20
CA PRO A 8 -18.06 6.84 -56.17
C PRO A 8 -17.73 5.98 -54.94
N LEU A 9 -16.77 6.40 -54.10
CA LEU A 9 -16.61 5.79 -52.76
C LEU A 9 -17.55 6.42 -51.71
N ALA A 10 -18.24 7.52 -52.08
CA ALA A 10 -19.12 8.25 -51.19
C ALA A 10 -20.54 7.64 -51.07
N LEU A 11 -20.89 6.63 -51.87
CA LEU A 11 -22.22 5.99 -51.81
C LEU A 11 -22.26 4.70 -50.98
N MET A 12 -21.11 4.17 -50.56
CA MET A 12 -21.02 2.97 -49.71
C MET A 12 -20.88 3.33 -48.22
N PHE A 13 -21.42 4.49 -47.81
CA PHE A 13 -21.47 4.89 -46.40
C PHE A 13 -22.89 5.24 -45.92
N LEU A 14 -23.90 5.03 -46.77
CA LEU A 14 -25.27 5.51 -46.53
C LEU A 14 -26.26 4.41 -46.08
N LEU A 15 -25.80 3.19 -45.75
CA LEU A 15 -26.71 2.07 -45.44
C LEU A 15 -26.32 1.15 -44.26
N LEU A 16 -25.49 1.57 -43.31
CA LEU A 16 -25.35 0.83 -42.05
C LEU A 16 -25.68 1.72 -40.85
N PRO A 17 -26.94 1.77 -40.38
CA PRO A 17 -27.17 1.94 -38.97
C PRO A 17 -26.78 0.62 -38.28
N VAL A 18 -26.27 0.69 -37.04
CA VAL A 18 -25.72 -0.41 -36.23
C VAL A 18 -24.21 -0.59 -36.41
N THR A 19 -23.44 0.02 -35.50
CA THR A 19 -22.17 -0.49 -34.91
C THR A 19 -21.52 0.57 -34.00
N ILE A 20 -22.33 1.33 -33.25
CA ILE A 20 -21.79 2.21 -32.19
C ILE A 20 -21.88 1.47 -30.85
N GLN A 21 -23.04 0.88 -30.53
CA GLN A 21 -23.26 0.14 -29.27
C GLN A 21 -22.32 -1.07 -29.07
N ALA A 22 -22.09 -1.88 -30.11
CA ALA A 22 -21.23 -3.07 -30.02
C ALA A 22 -19.73 -2.73 -29.90
N LYS A 23 -19.34 -1.48 -30.20
CA LYS A 23 -17.96 -1.01 -30.13
C LYS A 23 -17.66 -0.37 -28.77
N GLU A 24 -18.68 0.11 -28.07
CA GLU A 24 -18.58 0.59 -26.69
C GLU A 24 -18.45 -0.58 -25.71
N ASP A 25 -19.26 -1.64 -25.85
CA ASP A 25 -19.15 -2.85 -25.00
C ASP A 25 -17.77 -3.53 -25.13
N ASP A 26 -17.24 -3.66 -26.35
CA ASP A 26 -15.92 -4.27 -26.64
C ASP A 26 -14.77 -3.43 -26.07
N PHE A 27 -14.92 -2.10 -26.07
CA PHE A 27 -13.96 -1.16 -25.51
C PHE A 27 -14.03 -1.13 -23.97
N GLU A 28 -15.22 -1.22 -23.38
CA GLU A 28 -15.40 -1.31 -21.93
C GLU A 28 -14.84 -2.63 -21.39
N GLU A 29 -15.01 -3.74 -22.11
CA GLU A 29 -14.42 -5.04 -21.75
C GLU A 29 -12.88 -5.02 -21.84
N GLU A 30 -12.31 -4.41 -22.89
CA GLU A 30 -10.86 -4.20 -23.02
C GLU A 30 -10.30 -3.30 -21.91
N VAL A 31 -11.00 -2.20 -21.55
CA VAL A 31 -10.60 -1.32 -20.44
C VAL A 31 -10.67 -2.06 -19.11
N ALA A 32 -11.74 -2.81 -18.84
CA ALA A 32 -11.87 -3.62 -17.63
C ALA A 32 -10.76 -4.69 -17.54
N PHE A 33 -10.40 -5.31 -18.65
CA PHE A 33 -9.28 -6.25 -18.71
C PHE A 33 -7.94 -5.56 -18.39
N LEU A 34 -7.68 -4.38 -18.94
CA LEU A 34 -6.48 -3.60 -18.65
C LEU A 34 -6.42 -3.13 -17.19
N GLU A 35 -7.54 -2.74 -16.59
CA GLU A 35 -7.63 -2.37 -15.17
C GLU A 35 -7.35 -3.56 -14.25
N ILE A 36 -7.86 -4.75 -14.58
CA ILE A 36 -7.58 -5.99 -13.83
C ILE A 36 -6.09 -6.33 -13.92
N ILE A 37 -5.50 -6.25 -15.11
CA ILE A 37 -4.08 -6.51 -15.32
C ILE A 37 -3.21 -5.47 -14.60
N GLN A 38 -3.58 -4.20 -14.63
CA GLN A 38 -2.90 -3.14 -13.89
C GLN A 38 -3.04 -3.34 -12.37
N GLY A 39 -4.21 -3.74 -11.88
CA GLY A 39 -4.43 -4.11 -10.48
C GLY A 39 -3.57 -5.31 -10.06
N TYR A 40 -3.42 -6.31 -10.93
CA TYR A 40 -2.55 -7.46 -10.70
C TYR A 40 -1.07 -7.07 -10.69
N TYR A 41 -0.62 -6.21 -11.62
CA TYR A 41 0.74 -5.68 -11.61
C TYR A 41 1.01 -4.81 -10.38
N ASN A 42 0.06 -3.97 -9.96
CA ASN A 42 0.17 -3.19 -8.72
C ASN A 42 0.20 -4.08 -7.48
N LEU A 43 -0.54 -5.19 -7.47
CA LEU A 43 -0.52 -6.18 -6.38
C LEU A 43 0.84 -6.90 -6.33
N ILE A 44 1.38 -7.31 -7.48
CA ILE A 44 2.70 -7.93 -7.60
C ILE A 44 3.80 -6.93 -7.25
N GLU A 45 3.73 -5.70 -7.75
CA GLU A 45 4.68 -4.64 -7.45
C GLU A 45 4.61 -4.27 -5.96
N SER A 46 3.42 -4.22 -5.36
CA SER A 46 3.22 -4.04 -3.92
C SER A 46 3.84 -5.18 -3.10
N THR A 47 3.60 -6.44 -3.48
CA THR A 47 4.16 -7.61 -2.77
C THR A 47 5.66 -7.79 -3.02
N HIS A 48 6.15 -7.46 -4.21
CA HIS A 48 7.57 -7.44 -4.54
C HIS A 48 8.26 -6.31 -3.77
N ASN A 49 7.73 -5.08 -3.77
CA ASN A 49 8.27 -3.94 -3.02
C ASN A 49 8.27 -4.18 -1.52
N LEU A 50 7.26 -4.89 -0.98
CA LEU A 50 7.24 -5.28 0.44
C LEU A 50 8.45 -6.16 0.84
N HIS A 51 8.86 -7.06 -0.04
CA HIS A 51 9.97 -7.99 0.22
C HIS A 51 11.33 -7.48 -0.27
N SER A 52 11.35 -6.55 -1.22
CA SER A 52 12.59 -5.95 -1.74
C SER A 52 13.00 -4.66 -1.02
N ASN A 53 12.09 -4.05 -0.24
CA ASN A 53 12.43 -3.01 0.72
C ASN A 53 12.67 -3.62 2.12
N PRO A 54 13.92 -3.60 2.63
CA PRO A 54 14.23 -4.16 3.94
C PRO A 54 13.45 -3.50 5.09
N GLU A 55 13.10 -2.21 4.99
CA GLU A 55 12.30 -1.53 6.01
C GLU A 55 10.86 -2.07 6.02
N SER A 56 10.24 -2.24 4.84
CA SER A 56 8.89 -2.80 4.72
C SER A 56 8.80 -4.22 5.25
N ALA A 57 9.79 -5.07 4.96
CA ALA A 57 9.88 -6.41 5.50
C ALA A 57 10.02 -6.40 7.04
N MET A 58 10.85 -5.51 7.59
CA MET A 58 11.00 -5.36 9.04
C MET A 58 9.70 -4.90 9.71
N ILE A 59 9.01 -3.91 9.14
CA ILE A 59 7.72 -3.43 9.64
C ILE A 59 6.70 -4.57 9.65
N LEU A 60 6.60 -5.34 8.57
CA LEU A 60 5.72 -6.52 8.51
C LEU A 60 6.05 -7.52 9.62
N HIS A 61 7.33 -7.86 9.82
CA HIS A 61 7.74 -8.78 10.88
C HIS A 61 7.39 -8.24 12.28
N LEU A 62 7.58 -6.95 12.52
CA LEU A 62 7.17 -6.32 13.78
C LEU A 62 5.68 -6.50 14.04
N PHE A 63 4.83 -6.14 13.07
CA PHE A 63 3.37 -6.30 13.17
C PHE A 63 2.99 -7.76 13.41
N THR A 64 3.53 -8.70 12.63
CA THR A 64 3.23 -10.14 12.81
C THR A 64 3.62 -10.64 14.19
N ILE A 65 4.78 -10.23 14.73
CA ILE A 65 5.22 -10.64 16.06
C ILE A 65 4.29 -10.06 17.15
N GLN A 66 3.92 -8.78 17.04
CA GLN A 66 2.97 -8.17 17.99
C GLN A 66 1.62 -8.91 17.98
N GLU A 67 1.05 -9.17 16.81
CA GLU A 67 -0.24 -9.87 16.69
C GLU A 67 -0.17 -11.27 17.31
N ILE A 68 0.90 -12.04 17.07
CA ILE A 68 1.08 -13.36 17.70
C ILE A 68 1.11 -13.25 19.22
N TYR A 69 1.77 -12.24 19.78
CA TYR A 69 1.76 -12.03 21.24
C TYR A 69 0.37 -11.60 21.74
N LYS A 70 -0.35 -10.73 21.01
CA LYS A 70 -1.72 -10.29 21.35
C LYS A 70 -2.69 -11.47 21.36
N GLU A 71 -2.68 -12.30 20.32
CA GLU A 71 -3.49 -13.52 20.22
C GLU A 71 -3.24 -14.50 21.37
N ARG A 72 -2.01 -14.53 21.89
CA ARG A 72 -1.62 -15.37 23.03
C ARG A 72 -1.89 -14.74 24.39
N GLY A 73 -2.38 -13.49 24.44
CA GLY A 73 -2.55 -12.74 25.69
C GLY A 73 -1.22 -12.38 26.37
N GLU A 74 -0.12 -12.32 25.61
CA GLU A 74 1.25 -12.13 26.08
C GLU A 74 1.74 -10.69 25.86
N ALA A 75 0.89 -9.68 26.14
CA ALA A 75 1.17 -8.26 25.87
C ALA A 75 2.49 -7.76 26.47
N GLN A 76 2.84 -8.18 27.69
CA GLN A 76 4.10 -7.80 28.35
C GLN A 76 5.34 -8.36 27.62
N ARG A 77 5.21 -9.52 26.96
CA ARG A 77 6.30 -10.06 26.13
C ARG A 77 6.43 -9.30 24.81
N ALA A 78 5.33 -8.84 24.23
CA ALA A 78 5.34 -7.95 23.06
C ALA A 78 6.05 -6.63 23.39
N ILE A 79 5.69 -6.00 24.51
CA ILE A 79 6.33 -4.77 24.99
C ILE A 79 7.84 -4.97 25.16
N ALA A 80 8.26 -6.02 25.88
CA ALA A 80 9.68 -6.30 26.10
C ALA A 80 10.46 -6.53 24.78
N PHE A 81 9.85 -7.24 23.83
CA PHE A 81 10.44 -7.47 22.50
C PHE A 81 10.62 -6.16 21.71
N LEU A 82 9.60 -5.29 21.72
CA LEU A 82 9.62 -4.00 21.03
C LEU A 82 10.63 -3.03 21.67
N GLU A 83 10.70 -2.97 23.00
CA GLU A 83 11.71 -2.17 23.70
C GLU A 83 13.14 -2.61 23.38
N GLU A 84 13.39 -3.92 23.33
CA GLU A 84 14.70 -4.44 22.94
C GLU A 84 15.02 -4.14 21.48
N THR A 85 14.03 -4.24 20.59
CA THR A 85 14.21 -3.88 19.18
C THR A 85 14.48 -2.39 19.02
N LEU A 86 13.79 -1.53 19.78
CA LEU A 86 14.01 -0.08 19.80
C LEU A 86 15.44 0.27 20.21
N LYS A 87 16.03 -0.43 21.18
CA LYS A 87 17.43 -0.21 21.60
C LYS A 87 18.44 -0.60 20.51
N ARG A 88 18.12 -1.59 19.69
CA ARG A 88 19.02 -2.16 18.68
C ARG A 88 18.94 -1.47 17.32
N THR A 89 17.80 -0.85 16.99
CA THR A 89 17.62 -0.18 15.70
C THR A 89 18.02 1.28 15.73
N GLY A 90 18.87 1.68 14.78
CA GLY A 90 19.16 3.08 14.46
C GLY A 90 18.27 3.66 13.35
N ASN A 91 17.44 2.83 12.71
CA ASN A 91 16.63 3.26 11.56
C ASN A 91 15.44 4.14 12.03
N PRO A 92 15.34 5.41 11.59
CA PRO A 92 14.29 6.33 12.05
C PRO A 92 12.87 5.82 11.78
N THR A 93 12.62 5.29 10.58
CA THR A 93 11.32 4.75 10.17
C THR A 93 10.89 3.63 11.10
N ILE A 94 11.78 2.67 11.35
CA ILE A 94 11.50 1.52 12.23
C ILE A 94 11.27 1.97 13.68
N ARG A 95 12.04 2.95 14.16
CA ARG A 95 11.87 3.49 15.51
C ARG A 95 10.51 4.15 15.67
N SER A 96 10.06 4.96 14.71
CA SER A 96 8.72 5.57 14.73
C SER A 96 7.61 4.51 14.78
N VAL A 97 7.73 3.44 13.99
CA VAL A 97 6.77 2.31 14.04
C VAL A 97 6.75 1.65 15.42
N ILE A 98 7.91 1.39 16.01
CA ILE A 98 8.00 0.76 17.34
C ILE A 98 7.38 1.64 18.43
N TYR A 99 7.55 2.96 18.38
CA TYR A 99 6.88 3.86 19.34
C TYR A 99 5.35 3.77 19.27
N SER A 100 4.78 3.74 18.06
CA SER A 100 3.34 3.59 17.88
C SER A 100 2.82 2.24 18.40
N MET A 101 3.54 1.16 18.10
CA MET A 101 3.23 -0.20 18.56
C MET A 101 3.29 -0.33 20.10
N LEU A 102 4.32 0.25 20.72
CA LEU A 102 4.42 0.29 22.18
C LEU A 102 3.28 1.10 22.79
N ALA A 103 2.90 2.22 22.16
CA ALA A 103 1.82 3.07 22.64
C ALA A 103 0.47 2.33 22.63
N GLU A 104 0.15 1.65 21.52
CA GLU A 104 -1.04 0.79 21.38
C GLU A 104 -1.09 -0.27 22.51
N LEU A 105 -0.01 -1.02 22.70
CA LEU A 105 0.03 -2.07 23.73
C LEU A 105 -0.10 -1.52 25.15
N ASN A 106 0.43 -0.33 25.43
CA ASN A 106 0.27 0.30 26.75
C ASN A 106 -1.16 0.82 26.95
N GLU A 107 -1.80 1.37 25.93
CA GLU A 107 -3.22 1.73 25.98
C GLU A 107 -4.10 0.50 26.26
N GLU A 108 -3.90 -0.59 25.52
CA GLU A 108 -4.65 -1.85 25.68
C GLU A 108 -4.43 -2.52 27.05
N THR A 109 -3.24 -2.36 27.64
CA THR A 109 -2.91 -2.91 28.97
C THR A 109 -3.25 -1.98 30.13
N GLY A 110 -3.88 -0.84 29.86
CA GLY A 110 -4.43 0.06 30.89
C GLY A 110 -3.46 1.14 31.39
N ASP A 111 -2.40 1.44 30.63
CA ASP A 111 -1.47 2.54 30.89
C ASP A 111 -1.53 3.62 29.78
N PRO A 112 -2.62 4.41 29.73
CA PRO A 112 -2.77 5.47 28.73
C PRO A 112 -1.76 6.62 28.91
N GLN A 113 -1.24 6.81 30.13
CA GLN A 113 -0.20 7.80 30.37
C GLN A 113 1.09 7.40 29.67
N LYS A 114 1.47 6.12 29.76
CA LYS A 114 2.63 5.61 29.04
C LYS A 114 2.46 5.65 27.53
N CYS A 115 1.25 5.39 27.03
CA CYS A 115 0.91 5.58 25.62
C CYS A 115 1.25 7.01 25.14
N LEU A 116 0.78 8.04 25.86
CA LEU A 116 1.08 9.43 25.51
C LEU A 116 2.58 9.75 25.55
N GLU A 117 3.30 9.29 26.58
CA GLU A 117 4.76 9.47 26.69
C GLU A 117 5.50 8.87 25.50
N LEU A 118 5.11 7.66 25.06
CA LEU A 118 5.73 6.95 23.95
C LEU A 118 5.50 7.68 22.62
N LEU A 119 4.28 8.16 22.37
CA LEU A 119 3.95 8.93 21.17
C LEU A 119 4.70 10.27 21.13
N GLN A 120 4.78 10.96 22.27
CA GLN A 120 5.55 12.21 22.38
C GLN A 120 7.04 11.97 22.12
N THR A 121 7.61 10.93 22.75
CA THR A 121 9.02 10.57 22.56
C THR A 121 9.30 10.26 21.10
N GLY A 122 8.45 9.47 20.44
CA GLY A 122 8.60 9.14 19.02
C GLY A 122 8.47 10.35 18.10
N LEU A 123 7.57 11.28 18.41
CA LEU A 123 7.40 12.52 17.66
C LEU A 123 8.61 13.44 17.80
N ASP A 124 9.03 13.73 19.04
CA ASP A 124 10.20 14.57 19.32
C ASP A 124 11.45 14.02 18.63
N GLU A 125 11.60 12.70 18.72
CA GLU A 125 12.69 11.99 18.10
C GLU A 125 12.66 12.10 16.55
N ALA A 126 11.49 12.00 15.92
CA ALA A 126 11.34 12.19 14.47
C ALA A 126 11.63 13.64 14.05
N LEU A 127 11.10 14.62 14.81
CA LEU A 127 11.32 16.05 14.57
C LEU A 127 12.80 16.44 14.68
N SER A 128 13.53 15.88 15.65
CA SER A 128 14.96 16.16 15.84
C SER A 128 15.83 15.79 14.65
N ARG A 129 15.36 14.91 13.76
CA ARG A 129 16.08 14.48 12.55
C ARG A 129 15.77 15.31 11.31
N LEU A 130 14.77 16.19 11.40
CA LEU A 130 14.39 17.11 10.32
C LEU A 130 15.09 18.47 10.43
N GLN A 131 15.78 18.73 11.55
CA GLN A 131 16.52 19.96 11.85
C GLN A 131 18.00 19.81 11.46
#